data_AF-A0A933N2J8-F1
#
_entry.id   AF-A0A933N2J8-F1
#
_cell.length_a   1.000
_cell.length_b   1.000
_cell.length_c   1.000
_cell.angle_alpha   90.00
_cell.angle_beta   90.00
_cell.angle_gamma   90.00
#
_symmetry.space_group_name_H-M   'P 1'
#
loop_
_entity.id
_entity.type
_entity.pdbx_description
1 polymer ?
#
loop_
_entity_poly.entity_id
_entity_poly.type
_entity_poly.pdbx_seq_one_letter_code
_entity_poly.pdbx_strand_id
1 'polypeptide(L)'
;MEQSFLIQGRLLQESDIADIRCLIAAHPDWIAPADELPPANITDPLAALQPLCLETVTAGSPDYAVFRRYLARHHYLGFRGPVGENVSYLARDRQGRDLACILFSAAAWKTKPRDGWIGWDDTTRARRLPLLANNSRFLILPWVRVPHLASHLLGRIARRLAADWQARYGHPVHLVETFVECERFKGTCYRAANWTRARRSACRSGR
;
A
#
# COMPACT_ATOMS: atom_id res chain seq x y z
N MET A 1 29.89 13.02 -40.31
CA MET A 1 28.87 12.07 -40.79
C MET A 1 28.08 11.66 -39.56
N GLU A 2 27.02 12.41 -39.25
CA GLU A 2 26.21 12.24 -38.03
C GLU A 2 25.52 10.88 -38.08
N GLN A 3 25.84 10.00 -37.12
CA GLN A 3 25.15 8.72 -36.96
C GLN A 3 23.82 9.00 -36.27
N SER A 4 22.75 9.04 -37.07
CA SER A 4 21.39 9.13 -36.54
C SER A 4 20.86 7.73 -36.25
N PHE A 5 20.29 7.56 -35.06
CA PHE A 5 19.68 6.29 -34.63
C PHE A 5 18.17 6.45 -34.62
N LEU A 6 17.46 5.53 -35.28
CA LEU A 6 16.00 5.51 -35.27
C LEU A 6 15.54 4.61 -34.11
N ILE A 7 14.89 5.20 -33.10
CA ILE A 7 14.29 4.44 -31.98
C ILE A 7 12.80 4.80 -31.89
N GLN A 8 11.94 3.79 -31.98
CA GLN A 8 10.47 3.94 -31.91
C GLN A 8 9.90 5.05 -32.80
N GLY A 9 10.47 5.23 -34.00
CA GLY A 9 10.01 6.23 -34.97
C GLY A 9 10.48 7.66 -34.73
N ARG A 10 11.31 7.91 -33.70
CA ARG A 10 12.00 9.19 -33.49
C ARG A 10 13.45 9.07 -33.94
N LEU A 11 13.90 10.03 -34.76
CA LEU A 11 15.30 10.15 -35.15
C LEU A 11 16.04 10.84 -34.01
N LEU A 12 16.98 10.12 -33.38
CA LEU A 12 17.82 10.67 -32.32
C LEU A 12 19.07 11.27 -32.95
N GLN A 13 19.34 12.53 -32.61
CA GLN A 13 20.54 13.25 -32.96
C GLN A 13 21.62 13.04 -31.90
N GLU A 14 22.87 13.36 -32.21
CA GLU A 14 23.98 13.28 -31.24
C GLU A 14 23.72 14.18 -30.02
N SER A 15 23.02 15.31 -30.19
CA SER A 15 22.58 16.18 -29.11
C SER A 15 21.60 15.51 -28.15
N ASP A 16 20.65 14.70 -28.66
CA ASP A 16 19.74 13.94 -27.80
C ASP A 16 20.53 12.92 -26.95
N ILE A 17 21.56 12.29 -27.53
CA ILE A 17 22.42 11.34 -26.80
C ILE A 17 23.26 12.06 -25.74
N ALA A 18 23.81 13.23 -26.05
CA ALA A 18 24.56 14.04 -25.09
C ALA A 18 23.68 14.47 -23.91
N ASP A 19 22.44 14.89 -24.17
CA ASP A 19 21.46 15.26 -23.14
C ASP A 19 21.11 14.05 -22.26
N ILE A 20 20.84 12.89 -22.86
CA ILE A 20 20.57 11.65 -22.11
C ILE A 20 21.76 11.27 -21.22
N ARG A 21 23.00 11.36 -21.71
CA ARG A 21 24.22 11.11 -20.93
C ARG A 21 24.33 12.08 -19.75
N CYS A 22 24.06 13.36 -19.98
CA CYS A 22 24.09 14.40 -18.93
C CYS A 22 23.02 14.13 -17.86
N LEU A 23 21.81 13.77 -18.28
CA LEU A 23 20.71 13.36 -17.40
C LEU A 23 21.06 12.13 -16.55
N ILE A 24 21.65 11.10 -17.14
CA ILE A 24 22.10 9.91 -16.40
C ILE A 24 23.20 10.27 -15.39
N ALA A 25 24.16 11.12 -15.78
CA ALA A 25 25.24 11.56 -14.88
C ALA A 25 24.74 12.45 -13.73
N ALA A 26 23.74 13.30 -13.98
CA ALA A 26 23.12 14.15 -12.97
C ALA A 26 22.17 13.40 -12.01
N HIS A 27 21.72 12.21 -12.41
CA HIS A 27 20.81 11.37 -11.64
C HIS A 27 21.33 9.93 -11.52
N PRO A 28 22.44 9.69 -10.80
CA PRO A 28 23.00 8.34 -10.63
C PRO A 28 22.03 7.37 -9.94
N ASP A 29 21.06 7.90 -9.18
CA ASP A 29 19.98 7.13 -8.52
C ASP A 29 18.89 6.63 -9.50
N TRP A 30 18.95 7.01 -10.79
CA TRP A 30 18.05 6.49 -11.83
C TRP A 30 18.42 5.09 -12.31
N ILE A 31 19.61 4.61 -11.93
CA ILE A 31 19.85 3.18 -11.87
C ILE A 31 18.90 2.66 -10.79
N ALA A 32 17.80 2.03 -11.19
CA ALA A 32 17.01 1.20 -10.27
C ALA A 32 18.04 0.36 -9.52
N PRO A 33 18.13 0.42 -8.17
CA PRO A 33 19.24 -0.23 -7.47
C PRO A 33 19.20 -1.70 -7.85
N ALA A 34 20.11 -2.04 -8.74
CA ALA A 34 20.40 -3.37 -9.18
C ALA A 34 21.14 -3.97 -8.00
N ASP A 35 20.68 -5.13 -7.56
CA ASP A 35 21.44 -6.02 -6.66
C ASP A 35 21.47 -5.70 -5.15
N GLU A 36 20.35 -5.22 -4.57
CA GLU A 36 20.04 -5.72 -3.21
C GLU A 36 19.52 -7.16 -3.38
N LEU A 37 20.38 -8.16 -3.12
CA LEU A 37 19.93 -9.55 -2.98
C LEU A 37 18.66 -9.56 -2.11
N PRO A 38 17.59 -10.26 -2.54
CA PRO A 38 16.38 -10.32 -1.74
C PRO A 38 16.76 -10.84 -0.35
N PRO A 39 16.23 -10.23 0.74
CA PRO A 39 16.51 -10.68 2.08
C PRO A 39 16.25 -12.19 2.22
N ALA A 40 17.00 -12.85 3.11
CA ALA A 40 16.74 -14.24 3.43
C ALA A 40 15.26 -14.45 3.79
N ASN A 41 14.70 -15.57 3.33
CA ASN A 41 13.29 -15.88 3.57
C ASN A 41 13.01 -15.96 5.08
N ILE A 42 11.97 -15.26 5.53
CA ILE A 42 11.49 -15.32 6.90
C ILE A 42 10.36 -16.35 6.93
N THR A 43 10.66 -17.52 7.49
CA THR A 43 9.75 -18.69 7.53
C THR A 43 9.44 -19.16 8.95
N ASP A 44 10.06 -18.52 9.95
CA ASP A 44 9.85 -18.83 11.36
C ASP A 44 8.36 -18.73 11.74
N PRO A 45 7.88 -19.54 12.70
CA PRO A 45 6.54 -19.39 13.24
C PRO A 45 6.30 -17.98 13.80
N LEU A 46 5.07 -17.47 13.70
CA LEU A 46 4.71 -16.14 14.19
C LEU A 46 5.15 -15.89 15.64
N ALA A 47 5.08 -16.91 16.51
CA ALA A 47 5.52 -16.83 17.90
C ALA A 47 7.01 -16.48 18.06
N ALA A 48 7.86 -16.93 17.13
CA ALA A 48 9.30 -16.64 17.11
C ALA A 48 9.63 -15.25 16.58
N LEU A 49 8.65 -14.54 16.00
CA LEU A 49 8.81 -13.16 15.52
C LEU A 49 8.37 -12.11 16.57
N GLN A 50 7.62 -12.52 17.59
CA GLN A 50 7.04 -11.61 18.60
C GLN A 50 8.09 -11.03 19.56
N PRO A 51 7.93 -9.82 20.11
CA PRO A 51 6.84 -8.90 19.80
C PRO A 51 7.03 -8.27 18.42
N LEU A 52 5.95 -8.23 17.63
CA LEU A 52 5.99 -7.44 16.40
C LEU A 52 5.90 -5.96 16.73
N CYS A 53 6.76 -5.16 16.10
CA CYS A 53 6.64 -3.70 16.10
C CYS A 53 5.71 -3.25 14.96
N LEU A 54 4.80 -2.32 15.27
CA LEU A 54 3.87 -1.72 14.31
C LEU A 54 3.98 -0.20 14.43
N GLU A 55 4.80 0.39 13.57
CA GLU A 55 5.11 1.82 13.61
C GLU A 55 4.35 2.56 12.53
N THR A 56 3.77 3.70 12.91
CA THR A 56 3.19 4.63 11.95
C THR A 56 4.30 5.36 11.23
N VAL A 57 4.34 5.27 9.90
CA VAL A 57 5.36 5.94 9.08
C VAL A 57 4.79 7.22 8.48
N THR A 58 5.52 8.32 8.63
CA THR A 58 5.09 9.66 8.22
C THR A 58 5.86 10.13 6.98
N ALA A 59 5.20 10.93 6.15
CA ALA A 59 5.81 11.47 4.94
C ALA A 59 7.10 12.23 5.28
N GLY A 60 8.19 11.94 4.56
CA GLY A 60 9.51 12.54 4.79
C GLY A 60 10.42 11.74 5.73
N SER A 61 9.91 10.76 6.48
CA SER A 61 10.76 9.88 7.29
C SER A 61 11.54 8.86 6.43
N PRO A 62 12.73 8.40 6.88
CA PRO A 62 13.45 7.31 6.22
C PRO A 62 12.59 6.04 6.04
N ASP A 63 11.82 5.70 7.08
CA ASP A 63 10.91 4.55 7.05
C ASP A 63 9.79 4.70 6.01
N TYR A 64 9.33 5.92 5.75
CA TYR A 64 8.37 6.17 4.69
C TYR A 64 9.00 6.00 3.30
N ALA A 65 10.28 6.32 3.11
CA ALA A 65 10.98 6.03 1.86
C ALA A 65 11.08 4.52 1.62
N VAL A 66 11.40 3.74 2.66
CA VAL A 66 11.40 2.27 2.63
C VAL A 66 10.01 1.71 2.31
N PHE A 67 8.98 2.19 3.02
CA PHE A 67 7.57 1.82 2.79
C PHE A 67 7.13 2.07 1.34
N ARG A 68 7.45 3.26 0.80
CA ARG A 68 7.16 3.62 -0.60
C ARG A 68 7.84 2.68 -1.57
N ARG A 69 9.12 2.39 -1.34
CA ARG A 69 9.93 1.49 -2.18
C ARG A 69 9.34 0.09 -2.23
N TYR A 70 8.95 -0.47 -1.07
CA TYR A 70 8.32 -1.78 -1.01
C TYR A 70 6.97 -1.84 -1.73
N LEU A 71 6.09 -0.86 -1.48
CA LEU A 71 4.81 -0.84 -2.16
C LEU A 71 4.95 -0.62 -3.67
N ALA A 72 5.88 0.23 -4.12
CA ALA A 72 6.12 0.47 -5.54
C ALA A 72 6.63 -0.78 -6.26
N ARG A 73 7.51 -1.56 -5.63
CA ARG A 73 8.13 -2.75 -6.25
C ARG A 73 7.31 -4.02 -6.13
N HIS A 74 6.60 -4.21 -5.02
CA HIS A 74 6.05 -5.52 -4.67
C HIS A 74 4.52 -5.54 -4.55
N HIS A 75 3.86 -4.39 -4.39
CA HIS A 75 2.40 -4.37 -4.39
C HIS A 75 1.89 -4.44 -5.84
N TYR A 76 0.94 -5.33 -6.11
CA TYR A 76 0.44 -5.61 -7.47
C TYR A 76 -0.22 -4.40 -8.18
N LEU A 77 -0.75 -3.43 -7.42
CA LEU A 77 -1.26 -2.14 -7.94
C LEU A 77 -0.20 -1.04 -8.03
N GLY A 78 1.05 -1.33 -7.65
CA GLY A 78 2.09 -0.34 -7.39
C GLY A 78 1.68 0.71 -6.36
N PHE A 79 2.47 1.78 -6.28
CA PHE A 79 2.21 2.89 -5.38
C PHE A 79 2.77 4.20 -5.89
N ARG A 80 1.89 5.20 -6.02
CA ARG A 80 2.24 6.58 -6.42
C ARG A 80 2.06 7.59 -5.28
N GLY A 81 1.70 7.12 -4.09
CA GLY A 81 1.36 7.93 -2.93
C GLY A 81 -0.07 7.68 -2.44
N PRO A 82 -0.37 8.02 -1.18
CA PRO A 82 -1.71 7.92 -0.63
C PRO A 82 -2.60 9.07 -1.15
N VAL A 83 -3.92 8.85 -1.13
CA VAL A 83 -4.92 9.89 -1.47
C VAL A 83 -5.68 10.28 -0.21
N GLY A 84 -5.80 11.59 0.03
CA GLY A 84 -6.48 12.14 1.19
C GLY A 84 -5.80 11.77 2.52
N GLU A 85 -6.59 11.82 3.59
CA GLU A 85 -6.16 11.36 4.91
C GLU A 85 -5.75 9.90 4.87
N ASN A 86 -4.68 9.57 5.59
CA ASN A 86 -4.11 8.24 5.57
C ASN A 86 -3.30 7.94 6.84
N VAL A 87 -3.10 6.66 7.11
CA VAL A 87 -2.13 6.16 8.10
C VAL A 87 -1.41 4.98 7.49
N SER A 88 -0.08 5.06 7.47
CA SER A 88 0.81 4.04 6.92
C SER A 88 1.48 3.31 8.07
N TYR A 89 1.56 1.98 8.01
CA TYR A 89 2.20 1.13 9.01
C TYR A 89 3.29 0.28 8.38
N LEU A 90 4.49 0.33 8.96
CA LEU A 90 5.57 -0.61 8.68
C LEU A 90 5.65 -1.60 9.84
N ALA A 91 5.53 -2.90 9.52
CA ALA A 91 5.59 -3.97 10.49
C ALA A 91 6.99 -4.60 10.53
N ARG A 92 7.55 -4.74 11.73
CA ARG A 92 8.87 -5.38 11.96
C ARG A 92 8.77 -6.49 12.99
N ASP A 93 9.65 -7.48 12.91
CA ASP A 93 9.79 -8.48 13.97
C ASP A 93 10.70 -8.02 15.11
N ARG A 94 10.89 -8.88 16.12
CA ARG A 94 11.80 -8.63 17.25
C ARG A 94 13.25 -8.35 16.86
N GLN A 95 13.67 -8.74 15.66
CA GLN A 95 15.02 -8.54 15.13
C GLN A 95 15.12 -7.27 14.26
N GLY A 96 14.03 -6.51 14.14
CA GLY A 96 13.95 -5.32 13.30
C GLY A 96 13.79 -5.62 11.80
N ARG A 97 13.52 -6.87 11.42
CA ARG A 97 13.33 -7.23 10.01
C ARG A 97 11.96 -6.76 9.52
N ASP A 98 11.93 -6.05 8.40
CA ASP A 98 10.69 -5.61 7.78
C ASP A 98 9.85 -6.80 7.29
N LEU A 99 8.58 -6.82 7.68
CA LEU A 99 7.65 -7.91 7.38
C LEU A 99 6.53 -7.51 6.41
N ALA A 100 5.96 -6.33 6.60
CA ALA A 100 4.75 -5.92 5.89
C ALA A 100 4.56 -4.40 5.84
N CYS A 101 3.87 -3.94 4.80
CA CYS A 101 3.40 -2.57 4.63
C CYS A 101 1.87 -2.56 4.59
N ILE A 102 1.25 -1.75 5.45
CA ILE A 102 -0.22 -1.60 5.51
C ILE A 102 -0.58 -0.11 5.40
N LEU A 103 -1.46 0.24 4.47
CA LEU A 103 -1.97 1.59 4.28
C LEU A 103 -3.47 1.63 4.49
N PHE A 104 -3.91 2.54 5.36
CA PHE A 104 -5.29 3.00 5.41
C PHE A 104 -5.34 4.40 4.81
N SER A 105 -6.29 4.67 3.93
CA SER A 105 -6.52 5.97 3.30
C SER A 105 -8.00 6.35 3.37
N ALA A 106 -8.35 7.55 2.89
CA ALA A 106 -9.74 7.96 2.76
C ALA A 106 -10.59 6.90 2.04
N ALA A 107 -11.84 6.75 2.48
CA ALA A 107 -12.79 5.80 1.91
C ALA A 107 -13.15 6.11 0.45
N ALA A 108 -13.58 5.09 -0.29
CA ALA A 108 -14.01 5.27 -1.68
C ALA A 108 -15.27 6.15 -1.74
N TRP A 109 -15.26 7.14 -2.65
CA TRP A 109 -16.29 8.18 -2.73
C TRP A 109 -17.72 7.63 -2.85
N LYS A 110 -17.96 6.67 -3.74
CA LYS A 110 -19.27 6.02 -3.93
C LYS A 110 -19.13 4.52 -4.01
N THR A 111 -19.81 3.81 -3.13
CA THR A 111 -19.86 2.35 -3.14
C THR A 111 -21.26 1.90 -2.75
N LYS A 112 -22.06 1.55 -3.77
CA LYS A 112 -23.46 1.12 -3.57
C LYS A 112 -23.62 0.02 -2.51
N PRO A 113 -22.75 -1.01 -2.42
CA PRO A 113 -22.91 -2.04 -1.41
C PRO A 113 -22.73 -1.54 0.03
N ARG A 114 -21.74 -0.67 0.27
CA ARG A 114 -21.56 -0.03 1.58
C ARG A 114 -22.74 0.88 1.88
N ASP A 115 -23.05 1.80 0.97
CA ASP A 115 -24.06 2.82 1.20
C ASP A 115 -25.42 2.15 1.50
N GLY A 116 -25.78 1.09 0.77
CA GLY A 116 -26.99 0.31 1.03
C GLY A 116 -26.94 -0.56 2.30
N TRP A 117 -25.75 -1.04 2.71
CA TRP A 117 -25.60 -1.80 3.95
C TRP A 117 -25.69 -0.92 5.20
N ILE A 118 -25.15 0.30 5.15
CA ILE A 118 -25.25 1.29 6.24
C ILE A 118 -26.62 1.99 6.22
N GLY A 119 -27.27 2.08 5.07
CA GLY A 119 -28.52 2.82 4.88
C GLY A 119 -28.32 4.31 4.61
N TRP A 120 -27.23 4.66 3.92
CA TRP A 120 -26.92 6.05 3.56
C TRP A 120 -27.56 6.47 2.24
N ASP A 121 -28.16 7.66 2.24
CA ASP A 121 -28.42 8.43 1.04
C ASP A 121 -27.17 9.24 0.62
N ASP A 122 -27.27 9.95 -0.51
CA ASP A 122 -26.16 10.71 -1.07
C ASP A 122 -25.70 11.85 -0.14
N THR A 123 -26.64 12.49 0.56
CA THR A 123 -26.37 13.59 1.50
C THR A 123 -25.65 13.08 2.75
N THR A 124 -26.13 11.98 3.33
CA THR A 124 -25.57 11.36 4.53
C THR A 124 -24.18 10.84 4.23
N ARG A 125 -23.99 10.17 3.10
CA ARG A 125 -22.66 9.72 2.66
C ARG A 125 -21.68 10.88 2.60
N ALA A 126 -22.04 11.98 1.93
CA ALA A 126 -21.14 13.13 1.80
C ALA A 126 -20.69 13.68 3.17
N ARG A 127 -21.58 13.68 4.16
CA ARG A 127 -21.28 14.16 5.54
C ARG A 127 -20.52 13.14 6.40
N ARG A 128 -20.69 11.84 6.16
CA ARG A 128 -20.18 10.77 7.03
C ARG A 128 -18.98 10.02 6.47
N LEU A 129 -18.67 10.20 5.18
CA LEU A 129 -17.54 9.54 4.53
C LEU A 129 -16.17 9.76 5.23
N PRO A 130 -15.86 10.95 5.80
CA PRO A 130 -14.61 11.13 6.54
C PRO A 130 -14.45 10.23 7.76
N LEU A 131 -15.54 9.66 8.29
CA LEU A 131 -15.51 8.74 9.42
C LEU A 131 -15.14 7.30 9.00
N LEU A 132 -14.86 7.07 7.71
CA LEU A 132 -14.50 5.78 7.16
C LEU A 132 -13.08 5.81 6.60
N ALA A 133 -12.39 4.68 6.74
CA ALA A 133 -11.10 4.45 6.08
C ALA A 133 -11.15 3.25 5.14
N ASN A 134 -10.35 3.29 4.09
CA ASN A 134 -10.12 2.17 3.20
C ASN A 134 -8.73 1.57 3.47
N ASN A 135 -8.64 0.25 3.69
CA ASN A 135 -7.36 -0.44 3.62
C ASN A 135 -6.95 -0.57 2.14
N SER A 136 -6.25 0.46 1.65
CA SER A 136 -5.96 0.65 0.23
C SER A 136 -4.69 -0.06 -0.21
N ARG A 137 -3.75 -0.37 0.69
CA ARG A 137 -2.61 -1.24 0.41
C ARG A 137 -2.39 -2.21 1.55
N PHE A 138 -2.21 -3.48 1.21
CA PHE A 138 -1.79 -4.48 2.17
C PHE A 138 -0.78 -5.42 1.50
N LEU A 139 0.47 -5.34 1.94
CA LEU A 139 1.59 -6.09 1.41
C LEU A 139 2.27 -6.85 2.55
N ILE A 140 2.27 -8.17 2.47
CA ILE A 140 3.30 -8.99 3.13
C ILE A 140 4.47 -9.07 2.16
N LEU A 141 5.70 -8.82 2.63
CA LEU A 141 6.87 -8.78 1.75
C LEU A 141 7.13 -10.14 1.09
N PRO A 142 7.64 -10.20 -0.15
CA PRO A 142 7.74 -11.45 -0.92
C PRO A 142 8.58 -12.55 -0.27
N TRP A 143 9.56 -12.19 0.56
CA TRP A 143 10.42 -13.11 1.31
C TRP A 143 9.80 -13.57 2.64
N VAL A 144 8.61 -13.07 3.01
CA VAL A 144 7.97 -13.38 4.29
C VAL A 144 6.89 -14.43 4.09
N ARG A 145 7.13 -15.63 4.63
CA ARG A 145 6.24 -16.80 4.53
C ARG A 145 5.85 -17.28 5.91
N VAL A 146 5.09 -16.45 6.63
CA VAL A 146 4.70 -16.70 8.02
C VAL A 146 3.20 -16.92 8.09
N PRO A 147 2.72 -18.14 8.43
CA PRO A 147 1.30 -18.40 8.63
C PRO A 147 0.67 -17.45 9.64
N HIS A 148 -0.57 -17.04 9.40
CA HIS A 148 -1.38 -16.17 10.27
C HIS A 148 -0.86 -14.73 10.51
N LEU A 149 0.32 -14.37 9.99
CA LEU A 149 0.89 -13.04 10.15
C LEU A 149 -0.06 -11.95 9.64
N ALA A 150 -0.63 -12.12 8.45
CA ALA A 150 -1.50 -11.12 7.83
C ALA A 150 -2.74 -10.80 8.68
N SER A 151 -3.47 -11.82 9.14
CA SER A 151 -4.65 -11.63 10.00
C SER A 151 -4.27 -11.08 11.38
N HIS A 152 -3.12 -11.50 11.92
CA HIS A 152 -2.62 -10.98 13.19
C HIS A 152 -2.32 -9.47 13.11
N LEU A 153 -1.63 -9.03 12.05
CA LEU A 153 -1.34 -7.62 11.81
C LEU A 153 -2.62 -6.79 11.64
N LEU A 154 -3.56 -7.25 10.79
CA LEU A 154 -4.86 -6.59 10.60
C LEU A 154 -5.62 -6.45 11.93
N GLY A 155 -5.69 -7.51 12.73
CA GLY A 155 -6.37 -7.49 14.02
C GLY A 155 -5.72 -6.50 15.00
N ARG A 156 -4.37 -6.42 15.03
CA ARG A 156 -3.66 -5.45 15.86
C ARG A 156 -3.92 -4.01 15.41
N ILE A 157 -3.85 -3.74 14.10
CA ILE A 157 -4.08 -2.39 13.58
C ILE A 157 -5.53 -1.96 13.79
N ALA A 158 -6.51 -2.84 13.56
CA ALA A 158 -7.93 -2.53 13.75
C ALA A 158 -8.25 -2.03 15.18
N ARG A 159 -7.51 -2.49 16.20
CA ARG A 159 -7.69 -2.05 17.60
C ARG A 159 -7.12 -0.66 17.90
N ARG A 160 -6.17 -0.16 17.10
CA ARG A 160 -5.49 1.12 17.34
C ARG A 160 -5.79 2.19 16.29
N LEU A 161 -6.25 1.80 15.10
CA LEU A 161 -6.45 2.68 13.96
C LEU A 161 -7.31 3.91 14.28
N ALA A 162 -8.41 3.75 15.03
CA ALA A 162 -9.27 4.87 15.40
C ALA A 162 -8.52 5.92 16.25
N ALA A 163 -7.66 5.48 17.18
CA ALA A 163 -6.85 6.36 18.01
C ALA A 163 -5.72 7.01 17.21
N ASP A 164 -5.03 6.25 16.36
CA ASP A 164 -3.96 6.78 15.50
C ASP A 164 -4.52 7.82 14.51
N TRP A 165 -5.72 7.59 13.96
CA TRP A 165 -6.40 8.53 13.06
C TRP A 165 -6.84 9.79 13.81
N GLN A 166 -7.47 9.65 14.98
CA GLN A 166 -7.88 10.75 15.84
C GLN A 166 -6.69 11.63 16.24
N ALA A 167 -5.57 11.01 16.62
CA ALA A 167 -4.36 11.74 16.99
C ALA A 167 -3.79 12.54 15.80
N ARG A 168 -3.94 12.04 14.58
CA ARG A 168 -3.41 12.67 13.36
C ARG A 168 -4.32 13.74 12.76
N TYR A 169 -5.64 13.51 12.76
CA TYR A 169 -6.61 14.31 11.99
C TYR A 169 -7.70 14.97 12.84
N GLY A 170 -7.75 14.69 14.15
CA GLY A 170 -8.72 15.32 15.05
C GLY A 170 -10.14 14.73 14.97
N HIS A 171 -10.34 13.63 14.23
CA HIS A 171 -11.59 12.88 14.22
C HIS A 171 -11.36 11.36 14.13
N PRO A 172 -12.31 10.52 14.57
CA PRO A 172 -12.11 9.08 14.59
C PRO A 172 -12.47 8.45 13.23
N VAL A 173 -12.05 7.19 13.08
CA VAL A 173 -12.59 6.26 12.09
C VAL A 173 -13.54 5.29 12.80
N HIS A 174 -14.77 5.16 12.30
CA HIS A 174 -15.79 4.26 12.82
C HIS A 174 -15.94 2.98 12.01
N LEU A 175 -15.57 3.02 10.73
CA LEU A 175 -15.68 1.86 9.86
C LEU A 175 -14.52 1.79 8.88
N VAL A 176 -14.10 0.56 8.58
CA VAL A 176 -13.04 0.29 7.63
C VAL A 176 -13.56 -0.59 6.51
N GLU A 177 -13.23 -0.24 5.28
CA GLU A 177 -13.53 -1.01 4.07
C GLU A 177 -12.25 -1.46 3.35
N THR A 178 -12.37 -2.45 2.47
CA THR A 178 -11.29 -2.87 1.57
C THR A 178 -11.89 -3.47 0.30
N PHE A 179 -11.11 -3.49 -0.78
CA PHE A 179 -11.50 -4.09 -2.05
C PHE A 179 -10.50 -5.17 -2.42
N VAL A 180 -10.98 -6.41 -2.49
CA VAL A 180 -10.15 -7.56 -2.83
C VAL A 180 -10.41 -7.95 -4.28
N GLU A 181 -9.35 -7.93 -5.09
CA GLU A 181 -9.37 -8.46 -6.46
C GLU A 181 -9.53 -9.99 -6.41
N CYS A 182 -10.77 -10.46 -6.57
CA CYS A 182 -11.14 -11.86 -6.31
C CYS A 182 -10.46 -12.87 -7.24
N GLU A 183 -10.02 -12.44 -8.43
CA GLU A 183 -9.27 -13.28 -9.37
C GLU A 183 -7.85 -13.57 -8.86
N ARG A 184 -7.28 -12.66 -8.07
CA ARG A 184 -5.92 -12.77 -7.53
C ARG A 184 -5.89 -13.26 -6.08
N PHE A 185 -6.88 -12.87 -5.26
CA PHE A 185 -6.87 -13.13 -3.82
C PHE A 185 -8.21 -13.64 -3.29
N LYS A 186 -8.14 -14.60 -2.37
CA LYS A 186 -9.33 -15.16 -1.68
C LYS A 186 -9.84 -14.29 -0.52
N GLY A 187 -9.09 -13.26 -0.11
CA GLY A 187 -9.44 -12.38 1.02
C GLY A 187 -9.44 -13.10 2.38
N THR A 188 -8.76 -14.24 2.51
CA THR A 188 -8.79 -15.09 3.71
C THR A 188 -8.30 -14.36 4.96
N CYS A 189 -7.28 -13.51 4.84
CA CYS A 189 -6.74 -12.75 5.97
C CYS A 189 -7.75 -11.77 6.57
N TYR A 190 -8.54 -11.08 5.75
CA TYR A 190 -9.60 -10.19 6.21
C TYR A 190 -10.68 -10.96 6.97
N ARG A 191 -11.12 -12.11 6.42
CA ARG A 191 -12.11 -12.97 7.10
C ARG A 191 -11.59 -13.49 8.44
N ALA A 192 -10.33 -13.94 8.48
CA ALA A 192 -9.68 -14.40 9.71
C ALA A 192 -9.45 -13.27 10.72
N ALA A 193 -9.44 -12.01 10.28
CA ALA A 193 -9.38 -10.82 11.12
C ALA A 193 -10.79 -10.28 11.48
N ASN A 194 -11.85 -11.09 11.33
CA ASN A 194 -13.26 -10.74 11.62
C ASN A 194 -13.86 -9.65 10.74
N TRP A 195 -13.39 -9.49 9.49
CA TRP A 195 -14.02 -8.56 8.54
C TRP A 195 -15.24 -9.21 7.89
N THR A 196 -16.32 -8.44 7.78
CA THR A 196 -17.55 -8.87 7.12
C THR A 196 -17.55 -8.48 5.64
N ARG A 197 -17.85 -9.43 4.76
CA ARG A 197 -17.96 -9.17 3.32
C ARG A 197 -19.27 -8.44 3.03
N ALA A 198 -19.20 -7.15 2.73
CA ALA A 198 -20.30 -6.45 2.09
C ALA A 198 -20.55 -7.05 0.69
N ARG A 199 -21.82 -7.11 0.26
CA ARG A 199 -22.25 -7.71 -1.03
C ARG A 199 -21.35 -7.26 -2.20
N ARG A 200 -21.15 -8.10 -3.23
CA ARG A 200 -20.22 -7.82 -4.35
C ARG A 200 -20.51 -6.43 -4.96
N SER A 201 -19.51 -5.54 -4.97
CA SER A 201 -19.48 -4.40 -5.88
C SER A 201 -19.11 -4.93 -7.27
N ALA A 202 -19.88 -4.57 -8.30
CA ALA A 202 -19.44 -4.79 -9.67
C ALA A 202 -18.14 -4.00 -9.88
N CYS A 203 -17.04 -4.67 -10.23
CA CYS A 203 -15.84 -3.99 -10.70
C CYS A 203 -16.24 -3.16 -11.94
N ARG A 204 -15.96 -1.85 -11.91
CA ARG A 204 -15.97 -1.06 -13.15
C ARG A 204 -14.73 -1.46 -13.93
N SER A 205 -14.92 -2.10 -15.08
CA SER A 205 -13.90 -2.18 -16.12
C SER A 205 -13.65 -0.75 -16.63
N GLY A 206 -12.55 -0.14 -16.20
CA GLY A 206 -12.05 1.08 -16.83
C GLY A 206 -11.42 0.72 -18.16
N ARG A 207 -11.99 1.25 -19.25
CA ARG A 207 -11.27 1.46 -20.51
C ARG A 207 -10.36 2.68 -20.34
#